data_AF-O32857-F1
#
_entry.id   AF-O32857-F1
#
_cell.length_a   1.000
_cell.length_b   1.000
_cell.length_c   1.000
_cell.angle_alpha   90.00
_cell.angle_beta   90.00
_cell.angle_gamma   90.00
#
_symmetry.space_group_name_H-M   'P 1'
#
loop_
_entity.id
_entity.type
_entity.pdbx_description
1 polymer ?
#
loop_
_entity_poly.entity_id
_entity_poly.type
_entity_poly.pdbx_seq_one_letter_code
_entity_poly.pdbx_strand_id
1 'polypeptide(L)'
;FEARFRFVEEIIRWGADARTDGHHAVVRGIRQLSSAPVWSSDIRAGAGLVLAGLVADGVTEVYDVFHIDRGYPLFVENLQSLGAEVERVS
;
A
#
# COMPACT_ATOMS: atom_id res chain seq x y z
N PHE A 1 11.73 -14.66 -4.04
CA PHE A 1 11.11 -13.73 -5.00
C PHE A 1 9.58 -13.79 -4.93
N GLU A 2 8.99 -14.92 -4.53
CA GLU A 2 7.54 -15.13 -4.33
C GLU A 2 6.84 -14.00 -3.55
N ALA A 3 7.48 -13.47 -2.51
CA ALA A 3 6.94 -12.38 -1.69
C ALA A 3 6.70 -11.04 -2.42
N ARG A 4 7.24 -10.84 -3.65
CA ARG A 4 7.10 -9.59 -4.41
C ARG A 4 5.66 -9.23 -4.75
N PHE A 5 4.79 -10.24 -4.82
CA PHE A 5 3.40 -10.05 -5.21
C PHE A 5 2.41 -10.00 -4.05
N ARG A 6 2.87 -10.10 -2.78
CA ARG A 6 1.97 -9.91 -1.63
C ARG A 6 1.29 -8.53 -1.65
N PHE A 7 2.00 -7.51 -2.14
CA PHE A 7 1.38 -6.20 -2.40
C PHE A 7 0.16 -6.31 -3.34
N VAL A 8 0.26 -7.11 -4.41
CA VAL A 8 -0.83 -7.32 -5.36
C VAL A 8 -2.02 -8.02 -4.69
N GLU A 9 -1.75 -9.01 -3.84
CA GLU A 9 -2.80 -9.69 -3.06
C GLU A 9 -3.53 -8.73 -2.12
N GLU A 10 -2.81 -7.84 -1.43
CA GLU A 10 -3.42 -6.85 -0.53
C GLU A 10 -4.28 -5.83 -1.31
N ILE A 11 -3.81 -5.28 -2.43
CA ILE A 11 -4.63 -4.33 -3.22
C ILE A 11 -5.82 -5.00 -3.91
N ILE A 12 -5.76 -6.31 -4.20
CA ILE A 12 -6.94 -7.06 -4.70
C ILE A 12 -8.04 -7.08 -3.64
N ARG A 13 -7.70 -7.13 -2.34
CA ARG A 13 -8.70 -7.03 -1.25
C ARG A 13 -9.41 -5.68 -1.24
N TRP A 14 -8.78 -4.65 -1.81
CA TRP A 14 -9.36 -3.32 -2.00
C TRP A 14 -10.15 -3.17 -3.31
N GLY A 15 -10.39 -4.28 -4.01
CA GLY A 15 -11.13 -4.31 -5.26
C GLY A 15 -10.29 -4.03 -6.51
N ALA A 16 -8.95 -3.97 -6.41
CA ALA A 16 -8.10 -3.84 -7.59
C ALA A 16 -8.35 -5.00 -8.59
N ASP A 17 -8.54 -4.67 -9.86
CA ASP A 17 -8.52 -5.65 -10.95
C ASP A 17 -7.06 -5.96 -11.30
N ALA A 18 -6.48 -6.89 -10.55
CA ALA A 18 -5.11 -7.34 -10.75
C ALA A 18 -5.02 -8.87 -10.66
N ARG A 19 -4.06 -9.44 -11.39
CA ARG A 19 -3.72 -10.86 -11.33
C ARG A 19 -2.23 -11.07 -11.55
N THR A 20 -1.70 -12.12 -10.95
CA THR A 20 -0.30 -12.52 -11.08
C THR A 20 -0.20 -13.79 -11.90
N ASP A 21 0.86 -13.87 -12.72
CA ASP A 21 1.19 -15.04 -13.53
C ASP A 21 2.72 -15.20 -13.59
N GLY A 22 3.24 -16.16 -12.83
CA GLY A 22 4.67 -16.40 -12.66
C GLY A 22 5.41 -15.17 -12.12
N HIS A 23 6.15 -14.49 -13.00
CA HIS A 23 6.92 -13.28 -12.68
C HIS A 23 6.26 -11.99 -13.19
N HIS A 24 5.01 -12.06 -13.65
CA HIS A 24 4.27 -10.93 -14.20
C HIS A 24 3.06 -10.60 -13.33
N ALA A 25 2.70 -9.33 -13.27
CA ALA A 25 1.41 -8.87 -12.78
C ALA A 25 0.71 -8.10 -13.90
N VAL A 26 -0.57 -8.37 -14.10
CA VAL A 26 -1.44 -7.62 -14.99
C VAL A 26 -2.39 -6.82 -14.11
N VAL A 27 -2.39 -5.51 -14.26
CA VAL A 27 -3.25 -4.58 -13.53
C VAL A 27 -4.12 -3.85 -14.55
N ARG A 28 -5.43 -3.83 -14.30
CA ARG A 28 -6.40 -3.07 -15.08
C ARG A 28 -6.91 -1.93 -14.21
N GLY A 29 -6.95 -0.73 -14.79
CA GLY A 29 -7.45 0.44 -14.07
C GLY A 29 -8.90 0.23 -13.65
N ILE A 30 -9.18 0.51 -12.38
CA ILE A 30 -10.53 0.61 -11.84
C ILE A 30 -10.84 2.06 -11.51
N ARG A 31 -12.12 2.39 -11.29
CA ARG A 31 -12.53 3.77 -10.99
C ARG A 31 -11.96 4.27 -9.65
N GLN A 32 -11.96 3.42 -8.63
CA GLN A 32 -11.60 3.78 -7.26
C GLN A 32 -11.34 2.49 -6.46
N LEU A 33 -10.29 2.48 -5.64
CA LEU A 33 -10.04 1.41 -4.65
C LEU A 33 -10.94 1.63 -3.43
N SER A 34 -11.33 0.58 -2.72
CA SER A 34 -11.95 0.69 -1.39
C SER A 34 -10.89 0.60 -0.30
N SER A 35 -11.06 1.29 0.81
CA SER A 35 -10.15 1.15 1.95
C SER A 35 -10.48 -0.06 2.82
N ALA A 36 -9.45 -0.78 3.26
CA ALA A 36 -9.53 -1.80 4.30
C ALA A 36 -8.19 -1.89 5.04
N PRO A 37 -8.15 -2.40 6.28
CA PRO A 37 -6.88 -2.57 6.98
C PRO A 37 -5.96 -3.57 6.27
N VAL A 38 -4.66 -3.25 6.20
CA VAL A 38 -3.64 -4.04 5.47
C VAL A 38 -2.34 -4.16 6.24
N TRP A 39 -1.52 -5.15 5.88
CA TRP A 39 -0.24 -5.42 6.51
C TRP A 39 0.93 -5.14 5.57
N SER A 40 1.84 -4.29 6.00
CA SER A 40 3.08 -4.01 5.27
C SER A 40 4.02 -5.22 5.32
N SER A 41 4.00 -6.06 4.29
CA SER A 41 4.81 -7.29 4.27
C SER A 41 6.31 -7.09 3.99
N ASP A 42 6.69 -5.93 3.47
CA ASP A 42 8.08 -5.51 3.25
C ASP A 42 8.15 -3.99 3.02
N ILE A 43 9.37 -3.46 2.91
CA ILE A 43 9.65 -2.02 2.77
C ILE A 43 8.85 -1.39 1.62
N ARG A 44 8.92 -1.97 0.41
CA ARG A 44 8.33 -1.40 -0.81
C ARG A 44 6.86 -1.71 -0.92
N ALA A 45 6.44 -2.91 -0.53
CA ALA A 45 5.04 -3.27 -0.43
C ALA A 45 4.30 -2.32 0.53
N GLY A 46 4.87 -2.05 1.71
CA GLY A 46 4.30 -1.11 2.68
C GLY A 46 4.15 0.30 2.14
N ALA A 47 5.21 0.85 1.53
CA ALA A 47 5.13 2.18 0.90
C ALA A 47 4.06 2.21 -0.21
N GLY A 48 3.98 1.16 -1.02
CA GLY A 48 2.94 1.02 -2.04
C GLY A 48 1.52 0.99 -1.45
N LEU A 49 1.32 0.31 -0.33
CA LEU A 49 0.02 0.26 0.35
C LEU A 49 -0.40 1.61 0.90
N VAL A 50 0.52 2.36 1.50
CA VAL A 50 0.22 3.74 1.95
C VAL A 50 -0.20 4.61 0.77
N LEU A 51 0.53 4.56 -0.35
CA LEU A 51 0.19 5.33 -1.55
C LEU A 51 -1.15 4.90 -2.15
N ALA A 52 -1.45 3.61 -2.17
CA ALA A 52 -2.73 3.11 -2.62
C ALA A 52 -3.87 3.57 -1.69
N GLY A 53 -3.62 3.62 -0.37
CA GLY A 53 -4.59 4.08 0.62
C GLY A 53 -4.94 5.56 0.46
N LEU A 54 -3.96 6.39 0.09
CA LEU A 54 -4.17 7.82 -0.20
C LEU A 54 -5.12 8.10 -1.37
N VAL A 55 -5.39 7.11 -2.23
CA VAL A 55 -6.32 7.24 -3.37
C VAL A 55 -7.53 6.31 -3.25
N ALA A 56 -7.65 5.58 -2.15
CA ALA A 56 -8.76 4.69 -1.87
C ALA A 56 -9.93 5.45 -1.21
N ASP A 57 -11.13 4.89 -1.31
CA ASP A 57 -12.34 5.42 -0.68
C ASP A 57 -12.39 5.04 0.81
N GLY A 58 -12.37 6.04 1.69
CA GLY A 58 -12.40 5.87 3.14
C GLY A 58 -11.02 5.79 3.79
N VAL A 59 -10.96 5.47 5.08
CA VAL A 59 -9.71 5.43 5.85
C VAL A 59 -9.03 4.08 5.72
N THR A 60 -7.75 4.08 5.35
CA THR A 60 -6.90 2.89 5.31
C THR A 60 -5.96 2.86 6.52
N GLU A 61 -5.97 1.74 7.25
CA GLU A 61 -4.99 1.46 8.31
C GLU A 61 -3.91 0.53 7.78
N VAL A 62 -2.65 0.95 7.87
CA VAL A 62 -1.49 0.14 7.46
C VAL A 62 -0.75 -0.33 8.72
N TYR A 63 -0.68 -1.64 8.92
CA TYR A 63 0.04 -2.29 10.02
C TYR A 63 1.45 -2.70 9.62
N ASP A 64 2.29 -3.05 10.61
CA ASP A 64 3.68 -3.48 10.44
C ASP A 64 4.58 -2.47 9.69
N VAL A 65 4.28 -1.18 9.85
CA VAL A 65 5.00 -0.10 9.16
C VAL A 65 6.46 0.06 9.58
N PHE A 66 6.94 -0.69 10.58
CA PHE A 66 8.37 -0.77 10.89
C PHE A 66 9.19 -1.25 9.68
N HIS A 67 8.58 -1.97 8.74
CA HIS A 67 9.19 -2.30 7.45
C HIS A 67 9.43 -1.05 6.60
N ILE A 68 8.45 -0.15 6.52
CA ILE A 68 8.54 1.12 5.79
C ILE A 68 9.63 2.00 6.40
N ASP A 69 9.62 2.12 7.73
CA ASP A 69 10.56 2.95 8.49
C ASP A 69 12.03 2.59 8.21
N ARG A 70 12.33 1.31 7.94
CA ARG A 70 13.70 0.85 7.62
C ARG A 70 14.23 1.34 6.27
N GLY A 71 13.36 1.67 5.32
CA GLY A 71 13.78 2.08 3.97
C GLY A 71 13.37 3.50 3.59
N TYR A 72 12.44 4.10 4.33
CA TYR A 72 11.94 5.45 4.09
C TYR A 72 11.99 6.25 5.40
N PRO A 73 13.12 6.90 5.71
CA PRO A 73 13.21 7.81 6.84
C PRO A 73 12.19 8.95 6.71
N LEU A 74 11.54 9.31 7.82
CA LEU A 74 10.55 10.39 7.89
C LEU A 74 9.42 10.21 6.88
N PHE A 75 8.98 8.97 6.63
CA PHE A 75 8.05 8.68 5.54
C PHE A 75 6.73 9.44 5.67
N VAL A 76 6.14 9.45 6.87
CA VAL A 76 4.89 10.15 7.16
C VAL A 76 5.06 11.66 7.00
N GLU A 77 6.13 12.22 7.56
CA GLU A 77 6.43 13.65 7.51
C GLU A 77 6.68 14.12 6.07
N ASN A 78 7.41 13.32 5.28
CA ASN A 78 7.66 13.60 3.87
C ASN A 78 6.34 13.60 3.08
N LEU A 79 5.47 12.61 3.30
CA LEU A 79 4.16 12.57 2.64
C LEU A 79 3.26 13.75 3.07
N GLN A 80 3.22 14.09 4.35
CA GLN A 80 2.51 15.26 4.85
C GLN A 80 3.05 16.56 4.25
N SER A 81 4.37 16.70 4.07
CA SER A 81 4.99 17.87 3.42
C SER A 81 4.56 18.04 1.96
N LEU A 82 4.16 16.94 1.32
CA LEU A 82 3.62 16.90 -0.04
C LEU A 82 2.09 17.10 -0.07
N GLY A 83 1.45 17.26 1.08
CA GLY A 83 0.01 17.46 1.23
C GLY A 83 -0.82 16.19 1.39
N ALA A 84 -0.20 15.05 1.66
CA ALA A 84 -0.92 13.82 1.93
C ALA A 84 -1.58 13.83 3.33
N GLU A 85 -2.84 13.42 3.40
CA GLU A 85 -3.54 13.17 4.66
C GLU A 85 -3.17 11.76 5.17
N VAL A 86 -2.11 11.70 5.96
CA VAL A 86 -1.59 10.47 6.56
C VAL A 86 -1.03 10.79 7.95
N GLU A 87 -1.23 9.89 8.90
CA GLU A 87 -0.71 10.03 10.25
C GLU A 87 -0.21 8.70 10.82
N ARG A 88 0.68 8.78 11.80
CA ARG A 88 1.16 7.63 12.55
C ARG A 88 0.24 7.43 13.76
N VAL A 89 -0.54 6.35 13.74
CA VAL A 89 -1.33 5.91 14.89
C VAL A 89 -0.58 4.82 15.67
N SER A 90 -0.72 4.83 17.01
CA SER A 90 0.01 3.97 17.96
C SER A 90 -0.90 3.03 18.71
#